data_AF-A0A0H5R0A2-F1
#
_entry.id   AF-A0A0H5R0A2-F1
#
_cell.length_a   1.000
_cell.length_b   1.000
_cell.length_c   1.000
_cell.angle_alpha   90.00
_cell.angle_beta   90.00
_cell.angle_gamma   90.00
#
_symmetry.space_group_name_H-M   'P 1'
#
loop_
_entity.id
_entity.type
_entity.pdbx_description
1 polymer ?
#
loop_
_entity_poly.entity_id
_entity_poly.type
_entity_poly.pdbx_seq_one_letter_code
_entity_poly.pdbx_strand_id
1 'polypeptide(L)'
;SELDVDELRAVMADIAEQAGETPEKRITRLVRDEIKRLRQVHPTETLGSATKSVVRDKVILEDERLRLRRDLGETQQKLAKLESAHTKLQGLARELSNQSKTIRAQYEAQFKAQADSQEALRKSFRDSTAEIEAQITASAEEREAQARAHSELQDRVRAVLSLDAEQRQAHERQVSGLESELGLMRDALRLAEQRAAEEAGRAAAAQAMTQSYVVKFDDVQSTMKENLRSFEQLRQQISSTGRKNKTVMKENSRLSACLSSKCEELASVKAQFEKFLRRGERPPASSPPPPVLDDKPFMEQPGSAAPASSATTPS
;
A
#
# COMPACT_ATOMS: atom_id res chain seq x y z
N SER A 1 -136.59 -49.43 88.19
CA SER A 1 -135.44 -50.34 88.31
C SER A 1 -134.60 -50.18 87.07
N GLU A 2 -133.34 -49.82 87.29
CA GLU A 2 -132.19 -49.98 86.39
C GLU A 2 -132.42 -49.56 84.93
N LEU A 3 -132.14 -48.28 84.64
CA LEU A 3 -131.54 -47.95 83.34
C LEU A 3 -130.20 -48.67 83.33
N ASP A 4 -130.13 -49.70 82.51
CA ASP A 4 -129.03 -50.66 82.48
C ASP A 4 -127.70 -49.89 82.36
N VAL A 5 -126.78 -50.09 83.29
CA VAL A 5 -125.49 -49.37 83.33
C VAL A 5 -124.71 -49.58 82.01
N ASP A 6 -125.02 -50.67 81.31
CA ASP A 6 -124.49 -51.01 80.01
C ASP A 6 -125.08 -50.17 78.85
N GLU A 7 -126.35 -49.74 78.91
CA GLU A 7 -126.91 -48.83 77.91
C GLU A 7 -126.31 -47.41 78.02
N LEU A 8 -126.09 -46.93 79.25
CA LEU A 8 -125.50 -45.60 79.45
C LEU A 8 -124.00 -45.58 79.05
N ARG A 9 -123.27 -46.69 79.24
CA ARG A 9 -121.89 -46.84 78.74
C ARG A 9 -121.84 -46.89 77.22
N ALA A 10 -122.78 -47.57 76.58
CA ALA A 10 -122.85 -47.61 75.12
C ALA A 10 -123.10 -46.22 74.52
N VAL A 11 -124.01 -45.44 75.10
CA VAL A 11 -124.31 -44.07 74.63
C VAL A 11 -123.12 -43.11 74.85
N MET A 12 -122.45 -43.20 75.99
CA MET A 12 -121.26 -42.39 76.28
C MET A 12 -120.06 -42.75 75.38
N ALA A 13 -119.88 -44.03 75.06
CA ALA A 13 -118.86 -44.50 74.13
C ALA A 13 -119.12 -44.01 72.69
N ASP A 14 -120.38 -44.07 72.25
CA ASP A 14 -120.79 -43.53 70.96
C ASP A 14 -120.48 -42.03 70.86
N ILE A 15 -120.87 -41.24 71.87
CA ILE A 15 -120.65 -39.77 71.89
C ILE A 15 -119.14 -39.44 71.85
N ALA A 16 -118.31 -40.20 72.56
CA ALA A 16 -116.85 -40.01 72.52
C ALA A 16 -116.23 -40.35 71.15
N GLU A 17 -116.75 -41.37 70.46
CA GLU A 17 -116.33 -41.73 69.10
C GLU A 17 -116.74 -40.66 68.06
N GLN A 18 -117.86 -39.96 68.28
CA GLN A 18 -118.31 -38.88 67.36
C GLN A 18 -117.53 -37.57 67.54
N ALA A 19 -116.94 -37.32 68.71
CA ALA A 19 -116.27 -36.07 69.04
C ALA A 19 -114.91 -35.89 68.33
N GLY A 20 -114.21 -36.98 68.00
CA GLY A 20 -112.89 -36.97 67.33
C GLY A 20 -112.92 -37.30 65.83
N GLU A 21 -114.11 -37.43 65.25
CA GLU A 21 -114.27 -37.98 63.91
C GLU A 21 -114.14 -36.92 62.81
N THR A 22 -113.29 -37.19 61.81
CA THR A 22 -113.16 -36.32 60.62
C THR A 22 -114.51 -36.24 59.88
N PRO A 23 -114.83 -35.12 59.23
CA PRO A 23 -116.10 -34.96 58.50
C PRO A 23 -116.38 -36.11 57.52
N GLU A 24 -115.33 -36.67 56.92
CA GLU A 24 -115.39 -37.80 55.99
C GLU A 24 -115.77 -39.12 56.67
N LYS A 25 -115.14 -39.42 57.81
CA LYS A 25 -115.48 -40.60 58.62
C LYS A 25 -116.90 -40.48 59.15
N ARG A 26 -117.30 -39.28 59.61
CA ARG A 26 -118.65 -38.97 60.10
C ARG A 26 -119.72 -39.21 59.05
N ILE A 27 -119.53 -38.74 57.82
CA ILE A 27 -120.49 -38.99 56.74
C ILE A 27 -120.51 -40.47 56.36
N THR A 28 -119.36 -41.15 56.35
CA THR A 28 -119.29 -42.59 56.07
C THR A 28 -120.03 -43.40 57.13
N ARG A 29 -119.89 -43.03 58.41
CA ARG A 29 -120.62 -43.63 59.52
C ARG A 29 -122.12 -43.34 59.41
N LEU A 30 -122.53 -42.08 59.20
CA LEU A 30 -123.94 -41.71 59.03
C LEU A 30 -124.62 -42.44 57.86
N VAL A 31 -123.91 -42.62 56.74
CA VAL A 31 -124.41 -43.40 55.60
C VAL A 31 -124.53 -44.87 55.95
N ARG A 32 -123.53 -45.44 56.63
CA ARG A 32 -123.55 -46.84 57.08
C ARG A 32 -124.68 -47.09 58.09
N ASP A 33 -124.91 -46.14 59.00
CA ASP A 33 -125.96 -46.20 60.01
C ASP A 33 -127.34 -46.02 59.39
N GLU A 34 -127.47 -45.15 58.38
CA GLU A 34 -128.69 -45.03 57.57
C GLU A 34 -128.95 -46.33 56.78
N ILE A 35 -127.93 -46.97 56.19
CA ILE A 35 -128.07 -48.28 55.54
C ILE A 35 -128.52 -49.35 56.55
N LYS A 36 -127.93 -49.37 57.77
CA LYS A 36 -128.35 -50.27 58.85
C LYS A 36 -129.79 -50.00 59.29
N ARG A 37 -130.17 -48.73 59.45
CA ARG A 37 -131.51 -48.30 59.85
C ARG A 37 -132.55 -48.68 58.80
N LEU A 38 -132.25 -48.45 57.52
CA LEU A 38 -133.12 -48.87 56.41
C LEU A 38 -133.29 -50.38 56.37
N ARG A 39 -132.26 -51.17 56.73
CA ARG A 39 -132.38 -52.63 56.85
C ARG A 39 -133.18 -53.09 58.07
N GLN A 40 -133.17 -52.32 59.18
CA GLN A 40 -133.91 -52.64 60.41
C GLN A 40 -135.38 -52.20 60.39
N VAL A 41 -135.67 -50.98 59.92
CA VAL A 41 -137.03 -50.40 59.91
C VAL A 41 -137.91 -51.04 58.83
N HIS A 42 -137.29 -51.65 57.83
CA HIS A 42 -137.94 -52.29 56.69
C HIS A 42 -137.52 -53.76 56.59
N PRO A 43 -137.96 -54.63 57.52
CA PRO A 43 -137.70 -56.06 57.40
C PRO A 43 -138.31 -56.56 56.09
N THR A 44 -137.51 -57.27 55.30
CA THR A 44 -137.82 -57.71 53.93
C THR A 44 -139.04 -58.62 53.81
N GLU A 45 -139.72 -58.94 54.91
CA GLU A 45 -140.85 -59.86 54.97
C GLU A 45 -142.21 -59.14 54.89
N THR A 46 -142.33 -57.88 55.32
CA THR A 46 -143.65 -57.18 55.46
C THR A 46 -143.96 -56.14 54.39
N LEU A 47 -143.07 -55.92 53.43
CA LEU A 47 -143.19 -54.84 52.43
C LEU A 47 -143.70 -55.32 51.07
N GLY A 48 -144.41 -54.43 50.35
CA GLY A 48 -144.78 -54.62 48.95
C GLY A 48 -143.54 -54.60 48.02
N SER A 49 -143.63 -55.28 46.87
CA SER A 49 -142.50 -55.49 45.95
C SER A 49 -141.81 -54.17 45.51
N ALA A 50 -142.59 -53.13 45.23
CA ALA A 50 -142.07 -51.82 44.82
C ALA A 50 -141.18 -51.17 45.89
N THR A 51 -141.58 -51.23 47.16
CA THR A 51 -140.82 -50.63 48.27
C THR A 51 -139.50 -51.37 48.52
N LYS A 52 -139.47 -52.69 48.32
CA LYS A 52 -138.22 -53.49 48.41
C LYS A 52 -137.21 -53.13 47.33
N SER A 53 -137.67 -52.81 46.11
CA SER A 53 -136.79 -52.35 45.02
C SER A 53 -136.14 -51.01 45.36
N VAL A 54 -136.95 -50.03 45.78
CA VAL A 54 -136.46 -48.68 46.11
C VAL A 54 -135.42 -48.70 47.23
N VAL A 55 -135.63 -49.52 48.27
CA VAL A 55 -134.66 -49.67 49.36
C VAL A 55 -133.36 -50.32 48.87
N ARG A 56 -133.43 -51.33 47.99
CA ARG A 56 -132.25 -51.96 47.39
C ARG A 56 -131.47 -50.97 46.53
N ASP A 57 -132.16 -50.21 45.69
CA ASP A 57 -131.54 -49.21 44.81
C ASP A 57 -130.89 -48.09 45.63
N LYS A 58 -131.53 -47.62 46.72
CA LYS A 58 -130.94 -46.63 47.64
C LYS A 58 -129.66 -47.14 48.31
N VAL A 59 -129.61 -48.41 48.70
CA VAL A 59 -128.40 -49.01 49.28
C VAL A 59 -127.27 -49.10 48.25
N ILE A 60 -127.56 -49.52 47.02
CA ILE A 60 -126.57 -49.58 45.94
C ILE A 60 -126.02 -48.18 45.66
N LEU A 61 -126.89 -47.18 45.56
CA LEU A 61 -126.48 -45.79 45.30
C LEU A 61 -125.61 -45.20 46.42
N GLU A 62 -125.89 -45.51 47.70
CA GLU A 62 -125.05 -45.06 48.81
C GLU A 62 -123.70 -45.79 48.89
N ASP A 63 -123.66 -47.09 48.57
CA ASP A 63 -122.40 -47.83 48.45
C ASP A 63 -121.54 -47.30 47.28
N GLU A 64 -122.17 -46.99 46.14
CA GLU A 64 -121.53 -46.30 45.02
C GLU A 64 -121.03 -44.90 45.40
N ARG A 65 -121.81 -44.13 46.17
CA ARG A 65 -121.40 -42.81 46.68
C ARG A 65 -120.16 -42.91 47.58
N LEU A 66 -120.09 -43.91 48.45
CA LEU A 66 -118.92 -44.16 49.30
C LEU A 66 -117.69 -44.63 48.50
N ARG A 67 -117.91 -45.43 47.46
CA ARG A 67 -116.84 -45.84 46.53
C ARG A 67 -116.28 -44.64 45.77
N LEU A 68 -117.14 -43.84 45.14
CA LEU A 68 -116.75 -42.64 44.38
C LEU A 68 -115.99 -41.63 45.24
N ARG A 69 -116.33 -41.49 46.53
CA ARG A 69 -115.58 -40.63 47.46
C ARG A 69 -114.18 -41.13 47.77
N ARG A 70 -113.98 -42.45 47.91
CA ARG A 70 -112.64 -43.03 48.09
C ARG A 70 -111.79 -42.82 46.84
N ASP A 71 -112.37 -43.11 45.68
CA ASP A 71 -111.69 -42.91 44.39
C ASP A 71 -111.34 -41.41 44.18
N LEU A 72 -112.21 -40.48 44.62
CA LEU A 72 -111.91 -39.05 44.62
C LEU A 72 -110.74 -38.68 45.54
N GLY A 73 -110.68 -39.25 46.75
CA GLY A 73 -109.56 -39.02 47.68
C GLY A 73 -108.22 -39.54 47.12
N GLU A 74 -108.23 -40.73 46.51
CA GLU A 74 -107.04 -41.30 45.86
C GLU A 74 -106.56 -40.46 44.66
N THR A 75 -107.50 -39.97 43.84
CA THR A 75 -107.18 -39.11 42.69
C THR A 75 -106.64 -37.75 43.13
N GLN A 76 -107.19 -37.15 44.19
CA GLN A 76 -106.64 -35.92 44.79
C GLN A 76 -105.21 -36.13 45.33
N GLN A 77 -104.94 -37.25 45.99
CA GLN A 77 -103.59 -37.56 46.47
C GLN A 77 -102.61 -37.77 45.31
N LYS A 78 -103.03 -38.43 44.22
CA LYS A 78 -102.23 -38.58 43.00
C LYS A 78 -101.98 -37.23 42.33
N LEU A 79 -102.98 -36.34 42.29
CA LEU A 79 -102.86 -35.00 41.76
C LEU A 79 -101.82 -34.18 42.55
N ALA A 80 -101.89 -34.17 43.88
CA ALA A 80 -100.92 -33.47 44.73
C ALA A 80 -99.47 -33.98 44.52
N LYS A 81 -99.30 -35.30 44.37
CA LYS A 81 -97.99 -35.89 44.02
C LYS A 81 -97.51 -35.45 42.63
N LEU A 82 -98.43 -35.37 41.65
CA LEU A 82 -98.13 -34.92 40.29
C LEU A 82 -97.73 -33.43 40.27
N GLU A 83 -98.43 -32.58 41.00
CA GLU A 83 -98.10 -31.16 41.14
C GLU A 83 -96.72 -30.95 41.81
N SER A 84 -96.42 -31.72 42.85
CA SER A 84 -95.09 -31.72 43.48
C SER A 84 -93.99 -32.21 42.52
N ALA A 85 -94.26 -33.23 41.70
CA ALA A 85 -93.33 -33.68 40.68
C ALA A 85 -93.14 -32.64 39.57
N HIS A 86 -94.22 -31.97 39.15
CA HIS A 86 -94.18 -30.93 38.12
C HIS A 86 -93.35 -29.73 38.56
N THR A 87 -93.54 -29.24 39.79
CA THR A 87 -92.74 -28.14 40.35
C THR A 87 -91.25 -28.49 40.45
N LYS A 88 -90.92 -29.72 40.87
CA LYS A 88 -89.52 -30.22 40.86
C LYS A 88 -88.94 -30.28 39.45
N LEU A 89 -89.68 -30.83 38.48
CA LEU A 89 -89.24 -30.89 37.09
C LEU A 89 -89.04 -29.50 36.50
N GLN A 90 -89.91 -28.54 36.83
CA GLN A 90 -89.77 -27.16 36.40
C GLN A 90 -88.52 -26.50 37.02
N GLY A 91 -88.20 -26.80 38.28
CA GLY A 91 -86.95 -26.39 38.92
C GLY A 91 -85.72 -26.93 38.19
N LEU A 92 -85.67 -28.24 37.96
CA LEU A 92 -84.57 -28.90 37.24
C LEU A 92 -84.43 -28.37 35.80
N ALA A 93 -85.53 -28.11 35.10
CA ALA A 93 -85.49 -27.54 33.75
C ALA A 93 -84.87 -26.14 33.73
N ARG A 94 -85.15 -25.30 34.75
CA ARG A 94 -84.54 -23.98 34.89
C ARG A 94 -83.04 -24.09 35.22
N GLU A 95 -82.66 -24.98 36.12
CA GLU A 95 -81.26 -25.24 36.46
C GLU A 95 -80.47 -25.72 35.24
N LEU A 96 -81.00 -26.70 34.49
CA LEU A 96 -80.38 -27.22 33.27
C LEU A 96 -80.24 -26.12 32.19
N SER A 97 -81.27 -25.28 32.04
CA SER A 97 -81.22 -24.12 31.14
C SER A 97 -80.11 -23.14 31.55
N ASN A 98 -79.98 -22.84 32.84
CA ASN A 98 -78.95 -21.93 33.34
C ASN A 98 -77.54 -22.53 33.16
N GLN A 99 -77.35 -23.80 33.50
CA GLN A 99 -76.08 -24.52 33.26
C GLN A 99 -75.72 -24.52 31.77
N SER A 100 -76.69 -24.79 30.89
CA SER A 100 -76.47 -24.76 29.44
C SER A 100 -76.03 -23.38 28.94
N LYS A 101 -76.59 -22.29 29.48
CA LYS A 101 -76.17 -20.92 29.14
C LYS A 101 -74.76 -20.62 29.63
N THR A 102 -74.44 -21.00 30.87
CA THR A 102 -73.10 -20.80 31.43
C THR A 102 -72.04 -21.55 30.64
N ILE A 103 -72.31 -22.81 30.29
CA ILE A 103 -71.39 -23.64 29.50
C ILE A 103 -71.15 -23.01 28.12
N ARG A 104 -72.21 -22.55 27.42
CA ARG A 104 -72.05 -21.87 26.13
C ARG A 104 -71.21 -20.60 26.24
N ALA A 105 -71.50 -19.76 27.24
CA ALA A 105 -70.73 -18.54 27.46
C ALA A 105 -69.25 -18.82 27.77
N GLN A 106 -68.96 -19.88 28.53
CA GLN A 106 -67.58 -20.32 28.80
C GLN A 106 -66.88 -20.80 27.53
N TYR A 107 -67.52 -21.61 26.69
CA TYR A 107 -66.96 -22.06 25.43
C TYR A 107 -66.70 -20.90 24.46
N GLU A 108 -67.65 -19.96 24.34
CA GLU A 108 -67.48 -18.76 23.50
C GLU A 108 -66.32 -17.89 23.99
N ALA A 109 -66.20 -17.68 25.30
CA ALA A 109 -65.10 -16.92 25.88
C ALA A 109 -63.74 -17.60 25.66
N GLN A 110 -63.67 -18.92 25.84
CA GLN A 110 -62.44 -19.70 25.58
C GLN A 110 -62.05 -19.65 24.10
N PHE A 111 -63.01 -19.84 23.18
CA PHE A 111 -62.74 -19.81 21.75
C PHE A 111 -62.27 -18.43 21.30
N LYS A 112 -62.88 -17.36 21.82
CA LYS A 112 -62.45 -15.99 21.55
C LYS A 112 -61.04 -15.71 22.08
N ALA A 113 -60.76 -16.07 23.33
CA ALA A 113 -59.42 -15.92 23.91
C ALA A 113 -58.36 -16.71 23.11
N GLN A 114 -58.71 -17.91 22.64
CA GLN A 114 -57.84 -18.71 21.78
C GLN A 114 -57.60 -18.02 20.43
N ALA A 115 -58.65 -17.49 19.78
CA ALA A 115 -58.53 -16.75 18.53
C ALA A 115 -57.64 -15.50 18.69
N ASP A 116 -57.88 -14.70 19.73
CA ASP A 116 -57.11 -13.49 20.04
C ASP A 116 -55.63 -13.84 20.30
N SER A 117 -55.34 -14.92 21.03
CA SER A 117 -53.96 -15.38 21.28
C SER A 117 -53.26 -15.85 20.00
N GLN A 118 -53.96 -16.55 19.10
CA GLN A 118 -53.40 -16.96 17.81
C GLN A 118 -53.14 -15.75 16.91
N GLU A 119 -54.03 -14.75 16.91
CA GLU A 119 -53.83 -13.52 16.14
C GLU A 119 -52.65 -12.71 16.68
N ALA A 120 -52.50 -12.60 18.00
CA ALA A 120 -51.35 -11.96 18.64
C ALA A 120 -50.03 -12.66 18.27
N LEU A 121 -50.00 -13.99 18.27
CA LEU A 121 -48.83 -14.76 17.83
C LEU A 121 -48.53 -14.51 16.34
N ARG A 122 -49.53 -14.57 15.46
CA ARG A 122 -49.35 -14.29 14.02
C ARG A 122 -48.87 -12.86 13.77
N LYS A 123 -49.33 -11.89 14.56
CA LYS A 123 -48.83 -10.51 14.49
C LYS A 123 -47.37 -10.44 14.93
N SER A 124 -47.03 -11.03 16.08
CA SER A 124 -45.65 -11.09 16.58
C SER A 124 -44.68 -11.72 15.57
N PHE A 125 -45.07 -12.83 14.93
CA PHE A 125 -44.26 -13.45 13.87
C PHE A 125 -44.09 -12.55 12.65
N ARG A 126 -45.15 -11.86 12.20
CA ARG A 126 -45.05 -10.91 11.08
C ARG A 126 -44.12 -9.74 11.41
N ASP A 127 -44.25 -9.17 12.60
CA ASP A 127 -43.43 -8.04 13.03
C ASP A 127 -41.95 -8.48 13.16
N SER A 128 -41.69 -9.64 13.75
CA SER A 128 -40.33 -10.19 13.85
C SER A 128 -39.72 -10.54 12.49
N THR A 129 -40.52 -11.08 11.55
CA THR A 129 -40.04 -11.37 10.19
C THR A 129 -39.68 -10.08 9.45
N ALA A 130 -40.52 -9.05 9.56
CA ALA A 130 -40.25 -7.74 8.96
C ALA A 130 -39.00 -7.07 9.56
N GLU A 131 -38.77 -7.21 10.87
CA GLU A 131 -37.56 -6.71 11.52
C GLU A 131 -36.31 -7.43 11.02
N ILE A 132 -36.35 -8.76 10.88
CA ILE A 132 -35.24 -9.55 10.34
C ILE A 132 -34.96 -9.15 8.89
N GLU A 133 -35.99 -8.99 8.05
CA GLU A 133 -35.83 -8.53 6.67
C GLU A 133 -35.21 -7.14 6.59
N ALA A 134 -35.62 -6.21 7.46
CA ALA A 134 -35.02 -4.88 7.56
C ALA A 134 -33.54 -4.94 7.96
N GLN A 135 -33.19 -5.79 8.94
CA GLN A 135 -31.79 -6.00 9.35
C GLN A 135 -30.94 -6.63 8.24
N ILE A 136 -31.48 -7.61 7.50
CA ILE A 136 -30.79 -8.22 6.36
C ILE A 136 -30.52 -7.16 5.29
N THR A 137 -31.52 -6.33 4.97
CA THR A 137 -31.40 -5.27 3.95
C THR A 137 -30.36 -4.24 4.38
N ALA A 138 -30.42 -3.75 5.62
CA ALA A 138 -29.43 -2.81 6.15
C ALA A 138 -28.02 -3.40 6.15
N SER A 139 -27.85 -4.67 6.53
CA SER A 139 -26.55 -5.35 6.50
C SER A 139 -26.02 -5.53 5.07
N ALA A 140 -26.90 -5.79 4.10
CA ALA A 140 -26.52 -5.89 2.70
C ALA A 140 -26.04 -4.54 2.15
N GLU A 141 -26.77 -3.47 2.42
CA GLU A 141 -26.39 -2.10 2.04
C GLU A 141 -25.05 -1.69 2.67
N GLU A 142 -24.83 -2.02 3.94
CA GLU A 142 -23.56 -1.75 4.62
C GLU A 142 -22.40 -2.51 3.96
N ARG A 143 -22.58 -3.80 3.63
CA ARG A 143 -21.54 -4.57 2.93
C ARG A 143 -21.24 -4.02 1.54
N GLU A 144 -22.25 -3.57 0.81
CA GLU A 144 -22.04 -2.91 -0.48
C GLU A 144 -21.29 -1.59 -0.32
N ALA A 145 -21.64 -0.77 0.66
CA ALA A 145 -20.92 0.48 0.94
C ALA A 145 -19.46 0.21 1.31
N GLN A 146 -19.19 -0.80 2.14
CA GLN A 146 -17.84 -1.24 2.48
C GLN A 146 -17.07 -1.74 1.26
N ALA A 147 -17.70 -2.52 0.38
CA ALA A 147 -17.07 -3.00 -0.86
C ALA A 147 -16.70 -1.84 -1.81
N ARG A 148 -17.59 -0.85 -1.95
CA ARG A 148 -17.32 0.37 -2.74
C ARG A 148 -16.15 1.16 -2.15
N ALA A 149 -16.16 1.40 -0.84
CA ALA A 149 -15.07 2.10 -0.16
C ALA A 149 -13.71 1.36 -0.29
N HIS A 150 -13.71 0.03 -0.19
CA HIS A 150 -12.52 -0.77 -0.41
C HIS A 150 -12.02 -0.69 -1.85
N SER A 151 -12.91 -0.73 -2.84
CA SER A 151 -12.55 -0.56 -4.25
C SER A 151 -11.93 0.81 -4.51
N GLU A 152 -12.55 1.88 -4.00
CA GLU A 152 -12.02 3.25 -4.14
C GLU A 152 -10.63 3.38 -3.49
N LEU A 153 -10.42 2.77 -2.33
CA LEU A 153 -9.12 2.75 -1.67
C LEU A 153 -8.08 1.99 -2.50
N GLN A 154 -8.44 0.84 -3.08
CA GLN A 154 -7.54 0.08 -3.96
C GLN A 154 -7.14 0.88 -5.19
N ASP A 155 -8.09 1.59 -5.81
CA ASP A 155 -7.81 2.43 -6.98
C ASP A 155 -6.90 3.61 -6.62
N ARG A 156 -7.13 4.24 -5.46
CA ARG A 156 -6.21 5.29 -4.95
C ARG A 156 -4.81 4.75 -4.69
N VAL A 157 -4.69 3.58 -4.08
CA VAL A 157 -3.38 2.93 -3.83
C VAL A 157 -2.69 2.63 -5.16
N ARG A 158 -3.40 2.09 -6.15
CA ARG A 158 -2.84 1.86 -7.50
C ARG A 158 -2.36 3.16 -8.15
N ALA A 159 -3.14 4.24 -8.06
CA ALA A 159 -2.76 5.54 -8.62
C ALA A 159 -1.53 6.14 -7.93
N VAL A 160 -1.41 5.99 -6.61
CA VAL A 160 -0.21 6.43 -5.86
C VAL A 160 1.01 5.60 -6.27
N LEU A 161 0.86 4.28 -6.40
CA LEU A 161 1.96 3.41 -6.82
C LEU A 161 2.41 3.68 -8.27
N SER A 162 1.49 4.00 -9.19
CA SER A 162 1.86 4.38 -10.55
C SER A 162 2.61 5.72 -10.57
N LEU A 163 2.15 6.69 -9.78
CA LEU A 163 2.81 8.00 -9.69
C LEU A 163 4.20 7.90 -9.06
N ASP A 164 4.38 7.07 -8.02
CA ASP A 164 5.69 6.78 -7.43
C ASP A 164 6.62 6.08 -8.43
N ALA A 165 6.12 5.16 -9.25
CA ALA A 165 6.90 4.52 -10.31
C ALA A 165 7.35 5.53 -11.39
N GLU A 166 6.46 6.44 -11.81
CA GLU A 166 6.80 7.52 -12.74
C GLU A 166 7.85 8.49 -12.15
N GLN A 167 7.70 8.85 -10.88
CA GLN A 167 8.66 9.70 -10.17
C GLN A 167 10.04 9.02 -10.07
N ARG A 168 10.09 7.73 -9.72
CA ARG A 168 11.35 6.97 -9.71
C ARG A 168 11.99 6.93 -11.09
N GLN A 169 11.22 6.69 -12.14
CA GLN A 169 11.74 6.69 -13.50
C GLN A 169 12.27 8.07 -13.91
N ALA A 170 11.59 9.15 -13.52
CA ALA A 170 12.07 10.52 -13.76
C ALA A 170 13.38 10.78 -13.00
N HIS A 171 13.48 10.36 -11.74
CA HIS A 171 14.71 10.46 -10.96
C HIS A 171 15.86 9.63 -11.56
N GLU A 172 15.61 8.40 -12.01
CA GLU A 172 16.62 7.57 -12.68
C GLU A 172 17.14 8.23 -13.96
N ARG A 173 16.25 8.82 -14.78
CA ARG A 173 16.66 9.58 -15.96
C ARG A 173 17.52 10.79 -15.60
N GLN A 174 17.16 11.50 -14.53
CA GLN A 174 17.94 12.64 -14.04
C GLN A 174 19.33 12.22 -13.56
N VAL A 175 19.42 11.14 -12.77
CA VAL A 175 20.69 10.59 -12.29
C VAL A 175 21.56 10.15 -13.47
N SER A 176 21.00 9.41 -14.42
CA SER A 176 21.73 8.98 -15.62
C SER A 176 22.25 10.17 -16.43
N GLY A 177 21.45 11.24 -16.54
CA GLY A 177 21.90 12.50 -17.16
C GLY A 177 23.10 13.11 -16.43
N LEU A 178 23.02 13.25 -15.10
CA LEU A 178 24.11 13.79 -14.28
C LEU A 178 25.37 12.91 -14.31
N GLU A 179 25.22 11.58 -14.32
CA GLU A 179 26.34 10.65 -14.45
C GLU A 179 27.05 10.80 -15.80
N SER A 180 26.29 11.00 -16.87
CA SER A 180 26.85 11.24 -18.21
C SER A 180 27.62 12.57 -18.27
N GLU A 181 27.07 13.63 -17.67
CA GLU A 181 27.73 14.94 -17.59
C GLU A 181 29.01 14.89 -16.75
N LEU A 182 28.97 14.21 -15.60
CA LEU A 182 30.16 13.96 -14.78
C LEU A 182 31.23 13.17 -15.55
N GLY A 183 30.83 12.20 -16.38
CA GLY A 183 31.74 11.48 -17.28
C GLY A 183 32.46 12.42 -18.24
N LEU A 184 31.71 13.29 -18.93
CA LEU A 184 32.27 14.28 -19.85
C LEU A 184 33.20 15.26 -19.14
N MET A 185 32.86 15.72 -17.93
CA MET A 185 33.72 16.61 -17.16
C MET A 185 35.03 15.93 -16.73
N ARG A 186 34.98 14.64 -16.36
CA ARG A 186 36.19 13.86 -16.04
C ARG A 186 37.10 13.70 -17.25
N ASP A 187 36.53 13.41 -18.43
CA ASP A 187 37.30 13.28 -19.67
C ASP A 187 37.93 14.61 -20.08
N ALA A 188 37.17 15.71 -19.98
CA ALA A 188 37.67 17.06 -20.24
C ALA A 188 38.81 17.44 -19.29
N LEU A 189 38.67 17.12 -17.99
CA LEU A 189 39.72 17.34 -16.99
C LEU A 189 40.97 16.53 -17.35
N ARG A 190 40.83 15.24 -17.69
CA ARG A 190 41.95 14.38 -18.09
C ARG A 190 42.69 14.93 -19.32
N LEU A 191 41.95 15.44 -20.29
CA LEU A 191 42.51 16.04 -21.50
C LEU A 191 43.27 17.34 -21.18
N ALA A 192 42.73 18.16 -20.27
CA ALA A 192 43.38 19.38 -19.81
C ALA A 192 44.68 19.08 -19.05
N GLU A 193 44.68 18.06 -18.17
CA GLU A 193 45.88 17.59 -17.46
C GLU A 193 46.95 17.10 -18.43
N GLN A 194 46.58 16.33 -19.46
CA GLN A 194 47.52 15.88 -20.49
C GLN A 194 48.14 17.05 -21.26
N ARG A 195 47.33 18.03 -21.68
CA ARG A 195 47.83 19.23 -22.36
C ARG A 195 48.76 20.04 -21.47
N ALA A 196 48.41 20.22 -20.19
CA ALA A 196 49.26 20.91 -19.23
C ALA A 196 50.61 20.20 -19.04
N ALA A 197 50.62 18.86 -18.99
CA ALA A 197 51.84 18.08 -18.91
C ALA A 197 52.70 18.20 -20.19
N GLU A 198 52.08 18.19 -21.37
CA GLU A 198 52.78 18.38 -22.64
C GLU A 198 53.38 19.79 -22.78
N GLU A 199 52.63 20.82 -22.35
CA GLU A 199 53.12 22.21 -22.34
C GLU A 199 54.27 22.39 -21.34
N ALA A 200 54.14 21.81 -20.14
CA ALA A 200 55.24 21.79 -19.17
C ALA A 200 56.47 21.07 -19.73
N GLY A 201 56.29 19.95 -20.42
CA GLY A 201 57.37 19.23 -21.10
C GLY A 201 58.04 20.04 -22.21
N ARG A 202 57.25 20.73 -23.04
CA ARG A 202 57.75 21.66 -24.07
C ARG A 202 58.52 22.83 -23.46
N ALA A 203 58.01 23.42 -22.38
CA ALA A 203 58.69 24.50 -21.66
C ALA A 203 60.01 24.04 -21.05
N ALA A 204 60.04 22.86 -20.43
CA ALA A 204 61.27 22.26 -19.89
C ALA A 204 62.31 21.98 -20.99
N ALA A 205 61.89 21.43 -22.13
CA ALA A 205 62.78 21.22 -23.28
C ALA A 205 63.34 22.53 -23.84
N ALA A 206 62.51 23.57 -23.97
CA ALA A 206 62.95 24.89 -24.41
C ALA A 206 63.96 25.52 -23.43
N GLN A 207 63.73 25.38 -22.12
CA GLN A 207 64.68 25.82 -21.09
C GLN A 207 66.00 25.06 -21.18
N ALA A 208 65.97 23.73 -21.32
CA ALA A 208 67.17 22.92 -21.49
C ALA A 208 67.97 23.31 -22.75
N MET A 209 67.27 23.60 -23.86
CA MET A 209 67.90 24.08 -25.09
C MET A 209 68.54 25.46 -24.89
N THR A 210 67.84 26.38 -24.20
CA THR A 210 68.35 27.70 -23.86
C THR A 210 69.61 27.60 -23.00
N GLN A 211 69.60 26.75 -21.97
CA GLN A 211 70.78 26.48 -21.13
C GLN A 211 71.94 25.90 -21.96
N SER A 212 71.65 24.98 -22.90
CA SER A 212 72.67 24.47 -23.82
C SER A 212 73.29 25.57 -24.68
N TYR A 213 72.50 26.51 -25.20
CA TYR A 213 73.02 27.66 -25.94
C TYR A 213 73.87 28.57 -25.07
N VAL A 214 73.50 28.81 -23.81
CA VAL A 214 74.32 29.59 -22.86
C VAL A 214 75.70 28.95 -22.68
N VAL A 215 75.75 27.64 -22.41
CA VAL A 215 77.04 26.92 -22.25
C VAL A 215 77.89 27.02 -23.52
N LYS A 216 77.30 26.74 -24.69
CA LYS A 216 78.02 26.86 -25.97
C LYS A 216 78.52 28.28 -26.23
N PHE A 217 77.74 29.28 -25.84
CA PHE A 217 78.13 30.68 -25.98
C PHE A 217 79.30 31.03 -25.05
N ASP A 218 79.28 30.55 -23.80
CA ASP A 218 80.39 30.70 -22.85
C ASP A 218 81.66 30.01 -23.37
N ASP A 219 81.54 28.83 -23.96
CA ASP A 219 82.66 28.13 -24.61
C ASP A 219 83.26 28.97 -25.74
N VAL A 220 82.42 29.48 -26.65
CA VAL A 220 82.87 30.36 -27.76
C VAL A 220 83.54 31.63 -27.21
N GLN A 221 82.98 32.26 -26.18
CA GLN A 221 83.62 33.41 -25.54
C GLN A 221 84.97 33.06 -24.93
N SER A 222 85.09 31.89 -24.28
CA SER A 222 86.34 31.40 -23.72
C SER A 222 87.39 31.18 -24.81
N THR A 223 87.02 30.50 -25.91
CA THR A 223 87.90 30.30 -27.07
C THR A 223 88.30 31.63 -27.71
N MET A 224 87.39 32.60 -27.84
CA MET A 224 87.73 33.93 -28.33
C MET A 224 88.73 34.65 -27.42
N LYS A 225 88.56 34.58 -26.09
CA LYS A 225 89.52 35.15 -25.13
C LYS A 225 90.90 34.49 -25.25
N GLU A 226 90.94 33.17 -25.41
CA GLU A 226 92.20 32.45 -25.63
C GLU A 226 92.87 32.83 -26.95
N ASN A 227 92.10 32.87 -28.05
CA ASN A 227 92.58 33.34 -29.34
C ASN A 227 93.13 34.76 -29.26
N LEU A 228 92.45 35.69 -28.58
CA LEU A 228 92.93 37.05 -28.34
C LEU A 228 94.28 37.05 -27.60
N ARG A 229 94.45 36.25 -26.55
CA ARG A 229 95.74 36.11 -25.86
C ARG A 229 96.83 35.57 -26.78
N SER A 230 96.52 34.54 -27.58
CA SER A 230 97.43 33.97 -28.57
C SER A 230 97.83 34.99 -29.65
N PHE A 231 96.90 35.83 -30.11
CA PHE A 231 97.20 36.94 -31.03
C PHE A 231 98.11 37.99 -30.39
N GLU A 232 97.88 38.36 -29.13
CA GLU A 232 98.73 39.29 -28.39
C GLU A 232 100.16 38.74 -28.24
N GLN A 233 100.29 37.44 -27.89
CA GLN A 233 101.57 36.74 -27.83
C GLN A 233 102.28 36.73 -29.20
N LEU A 234 101.55 36.42 -30.27
CA LEU A 234 102.08 36.42 -31.63
C LEU A 234 102.54 37.83 -32.02
N ARG A 235 101.79 38.88 -31.69
CA ARG A 235 102.16 40.28 -31.93
C ARG A 235 103.44 40.66 -31.19
N GLN A 236 103.59 40.23 -29.93
CA GLN A 236 104.81 40.41 -29.15
C GLN A 236 106.00 39.66 -29.78
N GLN A 237 105.79 38.41 -30.23
CA GLN A 237 106.79 37.63 -30.94
C GLN A 237 107.22 38.30 -32.24
N ILE A 238 106.28 38.74 -33.10
CA ILE A 238 106.59 39.47 -34.33
C ILE A 238 107.39 40.74 -34.02
N SER A 239 107.00 41.49 -32.98
CA SER A 239 107.74 42.70 -32.57
C SER A 239 109.15 42.39 -32.05
N SER A 240 109.33 41.29 -31.32
CA SER A 240 110.64 40.80 -30.85
C SER A 240 111.50 40.34 -32.03
N THR A 241 110.95 39.52 -32.91
CA THR A 241 111.60 39.05 -34.13
C THR A 241 111.94 40.21 -35.07
N GLY A 242 111.07 41.21 -35.21
CA GLY A 242 111.34 42.43 -35.96
C GLY A 242 112.53 43.21 -35.42
N ARG A 243 112.68 43.31 -34.08
CA ARG A 243 113.88 43.88 -33.45
C ARG A 243 115.13 43.06 -33.73
N LYS A 244 115.06 41.73 -33.61
CA LYS A 244 116.16 40.82 -33.95
C LYS A 244 116.56 40.94 -35.42
N ASN A 245 115.59 40.92 -36.34
CA ASN A 245 115.81 41.11 -37.78
C ASN A 245 116.45 42.45 -38.08
N LYS A 246 116.06 43.53 -37.39
CA LYS A 246 116.72 44.84 -37.54
C LYS A 246 118.19 44.80 -37.11
N THR A 247 118.51 44.08 -36.03
CA THR A 247 119.90 43.85 -35.61
C THR A 247 120.67 43.03 -36.63
N VAL A 248 120.09 41.92 -37.12
CA VAL A 248 120.69 41.10 -38.17
C VAL A 248 120.92 41.91 -39.44
N MET A 249 119.95 42.71 -39.87
CA MET A 249 120.09 43.59 -41.03
C MET A 249 121.23 44.59 -40.85
N LYS A 250 121.35 45.24 -39.68
CA LYS A 250 122.48 46.15 -39.39
C LYS A 250 123.82 45.44 -39.46
N GLU A 251 123.91 44.24 -38.88
CA GLU A 251 125.14 43.45 -38.92
C GLU A 251 125.47 42.97 -40.34
N ASN A 252 124.46 42.59 -41.12
CA ASN A 252 124.63 42.21 -42.52
C ASN A 252 125.10 43.42 -43.36
N SER A 253 124.56 44.62 -43.13
CA SER A 253 125.07 45.85 -43.73
C SER A 253 126.52 46.17 -43.31
N ARG A 254 126.87 45.97 -42.03
CA ARG A 254 128.25 46.16 -41.52
C ARG A 254 129.23 45.17 -42.16
N LEU A 255 128.86 43.89 -42.23
CA LEU A 255 129.64 42.85 -42.88
C LEU A 255 129.78 43.12 -44.39
N SER A 256 128.71 43.58 -45.06
CA SER A 256 128.76 43.98 -46.47
C SER A 256 129.71 45.15 -46.72
N ALA A 257 129.73 46.15 -45.83
CA ALA A 257 130.67 47.26 -45.89
C ALA A 257 132.13 46.78 -45.65
N CYS A 258 132.34 45.88 -44.68
CA CYS A 258 133.64 45.26 -44.43
C CYS A 258 134.12 44.43 -45.64
N LEU A 259 133.22 43.67 -46.25
CA LEU A 259 133.48 42.89 -47.46
C LEU A 259 133.88 43.80 -48.62
N SER A 260 133.16 44.91 -48.81
CA SER A 260 133.48 45.91 -49.84
C SER A 260 134.85 46.54 -49.62
N SER A 261 135.17 46.93 -48.38
CA SER A 261 136.49 47.43 -48.01
C SER A 261 137.60 46.39 -48.26
N LYS A 262 137.36 45.11 -47.97
CA LYS A 262 138.31 44.03 -48.30
C LYS A 262 138.43 43.78 -49.81
N CYS A 263 137.36 43.93 -50.58
CA CYS A 263 137.42 43.90 -52.03
C CYS A 263 138.25 45.06 -52.60
N GLU A 264 138.16 46.26 -52.01
CA GLU A 264 139.01 47.41 -52.36
C GLU A 264 140.48 47.15 -51.99
N GLU A 265 140.76 46.57 -50.81
CA GLU A 265 142.11 46.14 -50.43
C GLU A 265 142.66 45.11 -51.42
N LEU A 266 141.87 44.09 -51.79
CA LEU A 266 142.24 43.09 -52.79
C LEU A 266 142.45 43.71 -54.17
N ALA A 267 141.64 44.70 -54.56
CA ALA A 267 141.82 45.44 -55.81
C ALA A 267 143.12 46.27 -55.79
N SER A 268 143.47 46.86 -54.65
CA SER A 268 144.74 47.56 -54.44
C SER A 268 145.93 46.61 -54.52
N VAL A 269 145.86 45.44 -53.87
CA VAL A 269 146.89 44.39 -53.96
C VAL A 269 147.02 43.88 -55.39
N LYS A 270 145.92 43.63 -56.09
CA LYS A 270 145.92 43.25 -57.51
C LYS A 270 146.59 44.32 -58.38
N ALA A 271 146.29 45.60 -58.15
CA ALA A 271 146.92 46.72 -58.87
C ALA A 271 148.43 46.83 -58.57
N GLN A 272 148.86 46.52 -57.34
CA GLN A 272 150.28 46.45 -56.99
C GLN A 272 150.97 45.24 -57.65
N PHE A 273 150.31 44.09 -57.71
CA PHE A 273 150.79 42.90 -58.40
C PHE A 273 150.91 43.14 -59.91
N GLU A 274 149.93 43.79 -60.52
CA GLU A 274 149.98 44.20 -61.94
C GLU A 274 151.09 45.22 -62.22
N LYS A 275 151.38 46.15 -61.29
CA LYS A 275 152.54 47.05 -61.39
C LYS A 275 153.88 46.30 -61.25
N PHE A 276 153.91 45.26 -60.43
CA PHE A 276 155.10 44.41 -60.25
C PHE A 276 155.41 43.61 -61.53
N LEU A 277 154.38 43.05 -62.17
CA LEU A 277 154.50 42.29 -63.42
C LEU A 277 154.99 43.13 -64.62
N ARG A 278 154.87 44.47 -64.60
CA ARG A 278 155.28 45.34 -65.72
C ARG A 278 156.77 45.72 -65.74
N ARG A 279 157.60 45.28 -64.78
CA ARG A 279 159.01 45.72 -64.65
C ARG A 279 160.05 44.75 -65.22
N GLY A 280 159.65 43.63 -65.83
CA GLY A 280 160.54 42.67 -66.48
C GLY A 280 160.10 42.34 -67.90
N GLU A 281 160.93 42.74 -68.88
CA GLU A 281 160.99 42.29 -70.29
C GLU A 281 159.99 42.84 -71.35
N ARG A 282 160.54 42.92 -72.57
CA ARG A 282 160.02 43.46 -73.85
C ARG A 282 160.40 42.42 -74.93
N PRO A 283 159.86 42.49 -76.17
CA PRO A 283 158.55 42.11 -76.70
C PRO A 283 158.59 40.77 -77.51
N PRO A 284 157.50 40.32 -78.17
CA PRO A 284 157.41 40.58 -79.62
C PRO A 284 155.98 40.90 -80.12
N ALA A 285 155.92 41.06 -81.44
CA ALA A 285 154.90 41.71 -82.25
C ALA A 285 153.57 40.95 -82.48
N SER A 286 152.55 41.77 -82.76
CA SER A 286 151.50 41.62 -83.78
C SER A 286 150.60 40.37 -83.80
N SER A 287 149.31 40.55 -83.47
CA SER A 287 148.16 40.53 -84.42
C SER A 287 146.82 40.77 -83.69
N PRO A 288 145.76 41.26 -84.38
CA PRO A 288 144.72 42.15 -83.84
C PRO A 288 143.37 41.48 -83.46
N PRO A 289 142.39 42.24 -82.90
CA PRO A 289 141.16 41.75 -82.24
C PRO A 289 139.87 42.02 -83.09
N PRO A 290 138.67 42.15 -82.48
CA PRO A 290 137.59 41.19 -82.19
C PRO A 290 136.35 41.45 -83.11
N PRO A 291 135.11 40.96 -82.83
CA PRO A 291 134.15 41.78 -82.03
C PRO A 291 133.11 40.93 -81.23
N VAL A 292 132.61 41.30 -80.06
CA VAL A 292 131.52 42.26 -79.71
C VAL A 292 130.29 42.26 -80.63
N LEU A 293 129.19 41.66 -80.13
CA LEU A 293 127.78 41.97 -80.40
C LEU A 293 127.06 41.63 -79.07
N ASP A 294 126.65 42.56 -78.20
CA ASP A 294 125.59 43.58 -78.27
C ASP A 294 124.15 43.07 -78.54
N ASP A 295 123.32 43.41 -77.55
CA ASP A 295 121.92 43.87 -77.59
C ASP A 295 120.69 42.90 -77.72
N LYS A 296 119.93 42.87 -76.60
CA LYS A 296 118.47 43.17 -76.47
C LYS A 296 117.41 42.08 -76.79
N PRO A 297 116.11 42.27 -76.44
CA PRO A 297 115.48 42.30 -75.10
C PRO A 297 114.13 41.50 -75.10
N PHE A 298 113.09 41.92 -74.35
CA PHE A 298 111.64 41.50 -74.36
C PHE A 298 111.24 40.49 -73.24
N MET A 299 110.52 40.81 -72.15
CA MET A 299 109.18 41.41 -71.88
C MET A 299 108.00 40.42 -72.04
N GLU A 300 107.42 39.94 -70.93
CA GLU A 300 105.99 40.05 -70.53
C GLU A 300 105.63 39.23 -69.25
N GLN A 301 104.72 39.79 -68.46
CA GLN A 301 103.94 39.26 -67.32
C GLN A 301 102.63 38.56 -67.83
N PRO A 302 101.56 38.20 -67.06
CA PRO A 302 101.31 38.03 -65.60
C PRO A 302 100.44 36.78 -65.18
N GLY A 303 100.22 36.60 -63.86
CA GLY A 303 98.99 36.02 -63.24
C GLY A 303 98.96 34.50 -63.00
N SER A 304 98.23 33.88 -62.07
CA SER A 304 97.36 34.26 -60.95
C SER A 304 96.92 32.96 -60.22
N ALA A 305 96.52 33.07 -58.94
CA ALA A 305 95.63 32.19 -58.16
C ALA A 305 96.09 30.80 -57.60
N ALA A 306 96.22 30.80 -56.26
CA ALA A 306 95.66 29.87 -55.24
C ALA A 306 95.69 28.33 -55.40
N PRO A 307 96.03 27.59 -54.33
CA PRO A 307 95.52 26.23 -54.13
C PRO A 307 94.34 26.23 -53.15
N ALA A 308 93.24 25.60 -53.57
CA ALA A 308 92.14 25.22 -52.69
C ALA A 308 92.49 23.94 -51.92
N SER A 309 92.17 23.95 -50.64
CA SER A 309 91.83 22.78 -49.80
C SER A 309 90.77 21.90 -50.49
N SER A 310 90.48 20.64 -50.18
CA SER A 310 90.54 19.86 -48.94
C SER A 310 90.09 18.44 -49.30
N ALA A 311 90.70 17.44 -48.67
CA ALA A 311 90.15 16.10 -48.45
C ALA A 311 90.30 15.87 -46.92
N THR A 312 89.40 15.28 -46.14
CA THR A 312 88.46 14.18 -46.34
C THR A 312 87.46 14.19 -45.16
N THR A 313 86.25 13.70 -45.41
CA THR A 313 85.17 13.21 -44.50
C THR A 313 85.64 12.21 -43.41
N PRO A 314 84.79 11.55 -42.58
CA PRO A 314 83.35 11.73 -42.23
C PRO A 314 83.01 11.66 -40.72
N SER A 315 81.84 12.17 -40.33
CA SER A 315 80.73 11.47 -39.59
C SER A 315 79.72 12.48 -39.05
#